data_AF-A0AAQ4D3H3-F1
#
_entry.id   AF-A0AAQ4D3H3-F1
#
_cell.length_a   1.000
_cell.length_b   1.000
_cell.length_c   1.000
_cell.angle_alpha   90.00
_cell.angle_beta   90.00
_cell.angle_gamma   90.00
#
_symmetry.space_group_name_H-M   'P 1'
#
loop_
_entity.id
_entity.type
_entity.pdbx_description
1 polymer ?
#
loop_
_entity_poly.entity_id
_entity_poly.type
_entity_poly.pdbx_seq_one_letter_code
_entity_poly.pdbx_strand_id
1 'polypeptide(L)'
;MEKGVDWKALSRYRENRTVYYAYDNKQTITNKLWRLSHEFPRYCVAAYDVERDDFEDFCPKKSVPLLRVVRKLVTAMHQTRVE
;
A
#
# COMPACT_ATOMS: atom_id res chain seq x y z
N MET A 1 -23.49 6.99 -14.68
CA MET A 1 -22.14 7.51 -14.98
C MET A 1 -21.28 7.28 -13.75
N GLU A 2 -20.44 6.25 -13.80
CA GLU A 2 -19.47 5.97 -12.74
C GLU A 2 -18.54 7.19 -12.61
N LYS A 3 -18.58 7.85 -11.45
CA LYS A 3 -17.63 8.92 -11.14
C LYS A 3 -16.24 8.27 -11.18
N GLY A 4 -15.43 8.73 -12.14
CA GLY A 4 -14.11 8.20 -12.42
C GLY A 4 -13.34 7.91 -11.15
N VAL A 5 -12.85 6.68 -11.05
CA VAL A 5 -11.99 6.21 -9.98
C VAL A 5 -10.85 7.19 -9.80
N ASP A 6 -10.76 7.87 -8.65
CA ASP A 6 -9.57 8.64 -8.31
C ASP A 6 -8.44 7.65 -8.02
N TRP A 7 -7.70 7.28 -9.07
CA TRP A 7 -6.56 6.37 -9.02
C TRP A 7 -5.38 6.96 -8.20
N LYS A 8 -5.48 8.18 -7.66
CA LYS A 8 -4.38 8.91 -7.01
C LYS A 8 -4.30 8.72 -5.49
N ALA A 9 -4.48 7.51 -4.98
CA ALA A 9 -4.15 7.20 -3.58
C ALA A 9 -2.62 7.05 -3.38
N LEU A 10 -1.85 8.06 -3.74
CA LEU A 10 -0.42 8.16 -3.43
C LEU A 10 -0.21 9.27 -2.40
N SER A 11 0.63 8.98 -1.42
CA SER A 11 1.15 10.02 -0.54
C SER A 11 2.08 10.92 -1.33
N ARG A 12 2.08 12.20 -0.99
CA ARG A 12 2.95 13.19 -1.64
C ARG A 12 3.75 13.91 -0.59
N TYR A 13 5.05 13.98 -0.81
CA TYR A 13 5.96 14.78 -0.02
C TYR A 13 6.61 15.81 -0.92
N ARG A 14 6.61 17.07 -0.47
CA ARG A 14 7.30 18.17 -1.15
C ARG A 14 8.53 18.50 -0.34
N GLU A 15 9.70 18.28 -0.92
CA GLU A 15 10.96 18.63 -0.29
C GLU A 15 11.26 20.14 -0.43
N ASN A 16 11.01 20.70 -1.62
CA ASN A 16 11.23 22.13 -1.88
C ASN A 16 10.30 22.63 -3.01
N ARG A 17 10.62 23.78 -3.62
CA ARG A 17 9.76 24.36 -4.66
C ARG A 17 9.68 23.54 -5.95
N THR A 18 10.70 22.74 -6.25
CA THR A 18 10.89 22.05 -7.53
C THR A 18 10.83 20.53 -7.39
N VAL A 19 11.03 19.98 -6.20
CA VAL A 19 11.10 18.53 -5.97
C VAL A 19 9.87 18.02 -5.22
N TYR A 20 9.23 17.00 -5.82
CA TYR A 20 8.06 16.32 -5.30
C TYR A 20 8.24 14.81 -5.40
N TYR A 21 7.94 14.12 -4.30
CA TYR A 21 7.95 12.66 -4.22
C TYR A 21 6.51 12.17 -4.11
N ALA A 22 6.14 11.23 -4.95
CA ALA A 22 4.90 10.47 -4.83
C ALA A 22 5.27 9.04 -4.46
N TYR A 23 4.67 8.53 -3.40
CA TYR A 23 5.01 7.22 -2.84
C TYR A 23 3.81 6.59 -2.14
N ASP A 24 3.93 5.30 -1.86
CA ASP A 24 3.00 4.59 -1.02
C ASP A 24 3.50 4.56 0.42
N ASN A 25 2.59 4.78 1.36
CA ASN A 25 2.84 4.58 2.78
C ASN A 25 1.85 3.55 3.34
N LYS A 26 1.97 3.26 4.64
CA LYS A 26 1.09 2.30 5.32
C LYS A 26 -0.40 2.58 5.09
N GLN A 27 -0.82 3.84 5.13
CA GLN A 27 -2.23 4.23 4.96
C GLN A 27 -2.70 4.00 3.52
N THR A 28 -1.92 4.44 2.53
CA THR A 28 -2.32 4.30 1.11
C THR A 28 -2.35 2.83 0.69
N ILE A 29 -1.38 2.02 1.12
CA ILE A 29 -1.38 0.57 0.88
C ILE A 29 -2.59 -0.10 1.52
N THR A 30 -2.92 0.27 2.77
CA THR A 30 -4.09 -0.31 3.46
C THR A 30 -5.38 0.00 2.70
N ASN A 31 -5.56 1.25 2.25
CA ASN A 31 -6.74 1.64 1.48
C ASN A 31 -6.81 0.94 0.12
N LYS A 32 -5.68 0.82 -0.59
CA LYS A 32 -5.61 0.11 -1.87
C LYS A 32 -5.96 -1.37 -1.71
N LEU A 33 -5.39 -2.05 -0.71
CA LEU A 33 -5.65 -3.47 -0.48
C LEU A 33 -7.06 -3.74 0.04
N TRP A 34 -7.60 -2.88 0.89
CA TRP A 34 -9.00 -2.95 1.30
C TRP A 34 -9.93 -2.83 0.10
N ARG A 35 -9.71 -1.85 -0.79
CA ARG A 35 -10.52 -1.70 -1.98
C ARG A 35 -10.40 -2.89 -2.94
N LEU A 36 -9.17 -3.32 -3.23
CA LEU A 36 -8.89 -4.45 -4.10
C LEU A 36 -9.63 -5.71 -3.63
N SER A 37 -9.70 -5.94 -2.31
CA SER A 37 -10.41 -7.10 -1.78
C SER A 37 -11.92 -7.00 -1.87
N HIS A 38 -12.51 -5.79 -1.82
CA HIS A 38 -13.95 -5.60 -1.96
C HIS A 38 -14.41 -5.68 -3.42
N GLU A 39 -13.60 -5.16 -4.35
CA GLU A 39 -13.93 -5.13 -5.77
C GLU A 39 -13.61 -6.47 -6.46
N PHE A 40 -12.55 -7.16 -6.04
CA PHE A 40 -12.07 -8.38 -6.69
C PHE A 40 -12.06 -9.56 -5.71
N PRO A 41 -12.94 -10.56 -5.89
CA PRO A 41 -13.01 -11.72 -5.01
C PRO A 41 -11.76 -12.62 -5.09
N ARG A 42 -11.01 -12.53 -6.20
CA ARG A 42 -9.72 -13.21 -6.40
C ARG A 42 -8.72 -12.20 -6.94
N TYR A 43 -7.64 -11.97 -6.22
CA TYR A 43 -6.59 -11.04 -6.62
C TYR A 43 -5.23 -11.53 -6.12
N CYS A 44 -4.18 -11.07 -6.79
CA CYS A 44 -2.80 -11.22 -6.35
C CYS A 44 -2.18 -9.82 -6.19
N VAL A 45 -1.16 -9.72 -5.35
CA VAL A 45 -0.40 -8.48 -5.15
C VAL A 45 1.05 -8.76 -5.50
N ALA A 46 1.62 -7.93 -6.37
CA ALA A 46 3.04 -7.90 -6.67
C ALA A 46 3.66 -6.66 -6.04
N ALA A 47 4.86 -6.80 -5.49
CA ALA A 47 5.68 -5.69 -5.00
C ALA A 47 6.94 -5.59 -5.85
N TYR A 48 7.35 -4.36 -6.15
CA TYR A 48 8.53 -4.04 -6.93
C TYR A 48 9.52 -3.25 -6.08
N ASP A 49 10.80 -3.33 -6.43
CA ASP A 49 11.89 -2.65 -5.73
C ASP A 49 11.86 -2.92 -4.22
N VAL A 50 11.69 -4.20 -3.85
CA VAL A 50 11.49 -4.63 -2.46
C VAL A 50 12.65 -4.22 -1.55
N GLU A 51 13.85 -4.12 -2.10
CA GLU A 51 15.06 -3.64 -1.43
C GLU A 51 14.99 -2.18 -0.97
N ARG A 52 14.02 -1.40 -1.49
CA ARG A 52 13.76 -0.03 -1.08
C ARG A 52 12.79 0.10 0.09
N ASP A 53 12.22 -1.00 0.57
CA ASP A 53 11.42 -0.99 1.80
C ASP A 53 12.32 -0.80 3.03
N ASP A 54 11.76 -0.28 4.11
CA ASP A 54 12.53 0.16 5.28
C ASP A 54 12.86 -0.99 6.24
N PHE A 55 13.70 -1.93 5.80
CA PHE A 55 14.10 -3.08 6.63
C PHE A 55 15.08 -2.73 7.75
N GLU A 56 15.83 -1.63 7.59
CA GLU A 56 16.89 -1.18 8.51
C GLU A 56 16.41 -0.09 9.48
N ASP A 57 15.11 0.23 9.48
CA ASP A 57 14.47 1.20 10.38
C ASP A 57 15.04 2.63 10.26
N PHE A 58 15.31 3.08 9.04
CA PHE A 58 15.71 4.45 8.74
C PHE A 58 14.55 5.44 8.88
N CYS A 59 13.30 4.99 8.71
CA CYS A 59 12.16 5.89 8.85
C CYS A 59 11.83 6.13 10.34
N PRO A 60 11.48 7.37 10.71
CA PRO A 60 11.21 7.71 12.11
C PRO A 60 10.01 6.92 12.68
N LYS A 61 10.09 6.59 13.98
CA LYS A 61 9.05 5.93 14.80
C LYS A 61 8.93 4.40 14.65
N LYS A 62 10.02 3.68 14.39
CA LYS A 62 10.00 2.21 14.22
C LYS A 62 9.03 1.82 13.11
N SER A 63 9.32 2.32 11.91
CA SER A 63 8.42 2.14 10.79
C SER A 63 8.32 0.64 10.47
N VAL A 64 7.11 0.14 10.26
CA VAL A 64 6.93 -1.27 9.87
C VAL A 64 7.14 -1.34 8.36
N PRO A 65 8.06 -2.18 7.85
CA PRO A 65 8.22 -2.39 6.42
C PRO A 65 6.87 -2.60 5.74
N LEU A 66 6.62 -1.89 4.65
CA LEU A 66 5.35 -1.92 3.93
C LEU A 66 5.00 -3.34 3.48
N LEU A 67 5.98 -4.16 3.13
CA LEU A 67 5.77 -5.57 2.79
C LEU A 67 5.18 -6.39 3.94
N ARG A 68 5.52 -6.08 5.20
CA ARG A 68 4.88 -6.74 6.35
C ARG A 68 3.40 -6.36 6.45
N VAL A 69 3.06 -5.10 6.13
CA VAL A 69 1.67 -4.64 6.08
C VAL A 69 0.91 -5.36 4.96
N VAL A 70 1.50 -5.43 3.76
CA VAL A 70 0.92 -6.16 2.62
C VAL A 70 0.66 -7.62 2.97
N ARG A 71 1.67 -8.33 3.48
CA ARG A 71 1.54 -9.74 3.87
C ARG A 71 0.40 -9.94 4.86
N LYS A 72 0.34 -9.16 5.94
CA LYS A 72 -0.70 -9.27 6.97
C LYS A 72 -2.10 -9.11 6.37
N LEU A 73 -2.29 -8.09 5.53
CA LEU A 73 -3.58 -7.77 4.95
C LEU A 73 -4.00 -8.83 3.93
N VAL A 74 -3.12 -9.23 3.02
CA VAL A 74 -3.43 -10.24 1.99
C VAL A 74 -3.73 -11.60 2.63
N THR A 75 -2.96 -12.03 3.63
CA THR A 75 -3.20 -13.32 4.32
C THR A 75 -4.52 -13.33 5.08
N ALA A 76 -4.81 -12.29 5.87
CA ALA A 76 -6.05 -12.22 6.64
C ALA A 76 -7.31 -12.30 5.74
N MET A 77 -7.23 -11.70 4.54
CA MET A 77 -8.34 -11.68 3.59
C MET A 77 -8.52 -12.99 2.81
N HIS A 78 -7.48 -13.83 2.74
CA HIS A 78 -7.61 -15.20 2.20
C HIS A 78 -8.26 -16.15 3.21
N GLN A 79 -8.01 -15.95 4.51
CA GLN A 79 -8.54 -16.81 5.57
C GLN A 79 -10.04 -16.62 5.82
N THR A 80 -10.58 -15.42 5.62
CA THR A 80 -12.02 -15.12 5.79
C THR A 80 -12.92 -15.61 4.64
N ARG A 81 -12.36 -16.20 3.57
CA ARG A 81 -13.12 -16.68 2.40
C ARG A 81 -13.12 -18.20 2.24
N VAL A 82 -12.51 -18.92 3.18
CA VAL A 82 -12.56 -20.38 3.25
C VAL A 82 -13.54 -20.75 4.37
N GLU A 83 -14.81 -20.40 4.18
CA GLU A 83 -15.97 -20.91 4.91
C GLU A 83 -17.11 -21.14 3.90
#